data_AF-A0A1M2VRD9-F1
#
_entry.id   AF-A0A1M2VRD9-F1
#
_cell.length_a   1.000
_cell.length_b   1.000
_cell.length_c   1.000
_cell.angle_alpha   90.00
_cell.angle_beta   90.00
_cell.angle_gamma   90.00
#
_symmetry.space_group_name_H-M   'P 1'
#
loop_
_entity.id
_entity.type
_entity.pdbx_description
1 polymer ?
#
loop_
_entity_poly.entity_id
_entity_poly.type
_entity_poly.pdbx_seq_one_letter_code
_entity_poly.pdbx_strand_id
1 'polypeptide(L)'
;MNRPTQAPPPTVSPEELFNVVCGAASQNPAQVQASTTRLKELLEIPGAYDLLHEIAATKTVALQVRQQAIIQFKNAATGHWRSRK
;
A
#
# COMPACT_ATOMS: atom_id res chain seq x y z
N MET A 1 -10.77 -28.19 -26.88
CA MET A 1 -11.07 -26.77 -26.61
C MET A 1 -10.12 -26.29 -25.51
N ASN A 2 -9.07 -25.55 -25.88
CA ASN A 2 -8.10 -25.05 -24.91
C ASN A 2 -8.54 -23.65 -24.48
N ARG A 3 -8.93 -23.48 -23.21
CA ARG A 3 -9.15 -22.14 -22.63
C ARG A 3 -7.79 -21.45 -22.53
N PRO A 4 -7.63 -20.20 -23.00
CA PRO A 4 -6.46 -19.43 -22.65
C PRO A 4 -6.48 -19.18 -21.14
N THR A 5 -5.44 -19.61 -20.44
CA THR A 5 -5.22 -19.33 -19.02
C THR A 5 -5.02 -17.83 -18.87
N GLN A 6 -6.03 -17.11 -18.39
CA GLN A 6 -5.93 -15.68 -18.10
C GLN A 6 -4.97 -15.52 -16.91
N ALA A 7 -3.87 -14.76 -17.09
CA ALA A 7 -2.95 -14.46 -16.01
C ALA A 7 -3.69 -13.76 -14.85
N PRO A 8 -3.38 -14.06 -13.58
CA PRO A 8 -3.99 -13.36 -12.46
C PRO A 8 -3.73 -11.84 -12.58
N PRO A 9 -4.68 -10.99 -12.12
CA PRO A 9 -4.50 -9.55 -12.18
C PRO A 9 -3.22 -9.14 -11.44
N PRO A 10 -2.52 -8.09 -11.89
CA PRO A 10 -1.30 -7.63 -11.23
C PRO A 10 -1.62 -7.20 -9.80
N THR A 11 -1.06 -7.91 -8.82
CA THR A 11 -1.14 -7.57 -7.40
C THR A 11 0.04 -6.71 -7.02
N VAL A 12 -0.15 -5.81 -6.04
CA VAL A 12 0.96 -5.01 -5.53
C VAL A 12 2.01 -5.91 -4.85
N SER A 13 3.29 -5.56 -5.02
CA SER A 13 4.38 -6.28 -4.34
C SER A 13 4.43 -5.89 -2.85
N PRO A 14 4.41 -6.86 -1.92
CA PRO A 14 4.54 -6.58 -0.48
C PRO A 14 5.82 -5.84 -0.12
N GLU A 15 6.94 -6.23 -0.73
CA GLU A 15 8.25 -5.61 -0.49
C GLU A 15 8.27 -4.16 -0.98
N GLU A 16 7.74 -3.91 -2.18
CA GLU A 16 7.67 -2.56 -2.74
C GLU A 16 6.83 -1.64 -1.85
N LEU A 17 5.63 -2.09 -1.48
CA LEU A 17 4.74 -1.31 -0.64
C LEU A 17 5.38 -1.04 0.73
N PHE A 18 6.02 -2.03 1.35
CA PHE A 18 6.73 -1.85 2.61
C PHE A 18 7.84 -0.80 2.50
N ASN A 19 8.66 -0.86 1.45
CA ASN A 19 9.74 0.11 1.22
C ASN A 19 9.19 1.52 1.00
N VAL A 20 8.08 1.65 0.27
CA VAL A 20 7.39 2.92 0.04
C VAL A 20 6.84 3.48 1.34
N VAL A 21 6.19 2.67 2.19
CA VAL A 21 5.69 3.12 3.50
C VAL A 21 6.85 3.54 4.41
N CYS A 22 7.98 2.82 4.38
CA CYS A 22 9.19 3.23 5.10
C CYS A 22 9.68 4.60 4.65
N GLY A 23 9.73 4.85 3.34
CA GLY A 23 10.12 6.16 2.80
C GLY A 23 9.11 7.27 3.14
N ALA A 24 7.82 6.97 3.15
CA ALA A 24 6.77 7.91 3.56
C ALA A 24 6.82 8.24 5.07
N ALA A 25 7.39 7.35 5.89
CA ALA A 25 7.64 7.56 7.31
C ALA A 25 9.03 8.16 7.61
N SER A 26 9.81 8.49 6.58
CA SER A 26 11.18 9.01 6.73
C SER A 26 11.19 10.44 7.29
N GLN A 27 12.34 10.84 7.83
CA GLN A 27 12.62 12.23 8.20
C GLN A 27 13.15 13.05 7.02
N ASN A 28 13.53 12.42 5.91
CA ASN A 28 14.01 13.11 4.71
C ASN A 28 12.82 13.61 3.86
N PRO A 29 12.61 14.94 3.71
CA PRO A 29 11.46 15.47 2.98
C PRO A 29 11.38 15.03 1.52
N ALA A 30 12.53 14.89 0.84
CA ALA A 30 12.56 14.46 -0.56
C ALA A 30 12.10 13.00 -0.69
N GLN A 31 12.50 12.14 0.26
CA GLN A 31 12.08 10.75 0.31
C GLN A 31 10.60 10.63 0.63
N VAL A 32 10.11 11.38 1.61
CA VAL A 32 8.68 11.42 1.96
C VAL A 32 7.84 11.82 0.75
N GLN A 33 8.24 12.86 0.02
CA GLN A 33 7.51 13.32 -1.16
C GLN A 33 7.47 12.27 -2.27
N ALA A 34 8.62 11.68 -2.62
CA ALA A 34 8.70 10.65 -3.66
C ALA A 34 7.90 9.40 -3.28
N SER A 35 8.04 8.93 -2.04
CA SER A 35 7.31 7.77 -1.53
C SER A 35 5.81 8.03 -1.42
N THR A 36 5.39 9.22 -1.02
CA THR A 36 3.96 9.57 -0.98
C THR A 36 3.34 9.58 -2.37
N THR A 37 4.06 10.09 -3.37
CA THR A 37 3.61 10.02 -4.77
C THR A 37 3.46 8.56 -5.22
N ARG A 38 4.50 7.73 -5.01
CA ARG A 38 4.44 6.31 -5.38
C ARG A 38 3.34 5.56 -4.65
N LEU A 39 3.13 5.85 -3.36
CA LEU A 39 2.10 5.21 -2.56
C LEU A 39 0.70 5.42 -3.13
N LYS A 40 0.41 6.62 -3.66
CA LYS A 40 -0.88 6.89 -4.32
C LYS A 40 -1.10 5.99 -5.52
N GLU A 41 -0.06 5.75 -6.32
CA GLU A 41 -0.14 4.83 -7.47
C GLU A 41 -0.36 3.38 -7.02
N LEU A 42 0.30 2.95 -5.94
CA LEU A 42 0.14 1.61 -5.40
C LEU A 42 -1.25 1.37 -4.80
N LEU A 43 -1.89 2.39 -4.25
CA LEU A 43 -3.24 2.31 -3.67
C LEU A 43 -4.33 2.02 -4.71
N GLU A 44 -4.05 2.27 -6.00
CA GLU A 44 -4.94 1.92 -7.11
C GLU A 44 -4.79 0.44 -7.52
N ILE A 45 -3.78 -0.27 -7.00
CA ILE A 45 -3.51 -1.66 -7.32
C ILE A 45 -4.21 -2.59 -6.32
N PRO A 46 -4.93 -3.64 -6.77
CA PRO A 46 -5.54 -4.61 -5.88
C PRO A 46 -4.54 -5.21 -4.87
N GLY A 47 -5.00 -5.34 -3.61
CA GLY A 47 -4.22 -5.89 -2.50
C GLY A 47 -3.44 -4.87 -1.66
N ALA A 48 -3.34 -3.61 -2.10
CA ALA A 48 -2.61 -2.58 -1.33
C ALA A 48 -3.21 -2.32 0.06
N TYR A 49 -4.54 -2.30 0.18
CA TYR A 49 -5.21 -2.07 1.45
C TYR A 49 -4.96 -3.17 2.48
N ASP A 50 -4.99 -4.43 2.05
CA ASP A 50 -4.75 -5.59 2.94
C ASP A 50 -3.31 -5.57 3.46
N LEU A 51 -2.36 -5.27 2.58
CA LEU A 51 -0.95 -5.19 2.97
C LEU A 51 -0.66 -3.97 3.87
N LEU A 52 -1.30 -2.82 3.64
CA LEU A 52 -1.20 -1.69 4.58
C LEU A 52 -1.72 -2.06 5.97
N HIS A 53 -2.83 -2.79 6.03
CA HIS A 53 -3.36 -3.29 7.29
C HIS A 53 -2.41 -4.29 7.96
N GLU A 54 -1.80 -5.20 7.19
CA GLU A 54 -0.80 -6.16 7.69
C GLU A 54 0.44 -5.46 8.25
N ILE A 55 0.99 -4.48 7.53
CA ILE A 55 2.12 -3.66 7.99
C ILE A 55 1.76 -2.99 9.32
N ALA A 56 0.59 -2.37 9.42
CA ALA A 56 0.13 -1.71 10.63
C ALA A 56 -0.01 -2.67 11.83
N ALA A 57 -0.46 -3.89 11.60
CA ALA A 57 -0.65 -4.91 12.63
C ALA A 57 0.66 -5.59 13.10
N THR A 58 1.71 -5.55 12.26
CA THR A 58 2.97 -6.25 12.51
C THR A 58 3.83 -5.55 13.56
N LYS A 59 3.78 -6.01 14.81
CA LYS A 59 4.44 -5.35 15.96
C LYS A 59 5.96 -5.19 15.85
N THR A 60 6.62 -6.03 15.05
CA THR A 60 8.07 -5.97 14.81
C THR A 60 8.46 -4.82 13.87
N VAL A 61 7.52 -4.25 13.12
CA VAL A 61 7.74 -3.07 12.30
C VAL A 61 7.83 -1.81 13.19
N ALA A 62 8.71 -0.88 12.83
CA ALA A 62 8.89 0.38 13.54
C ALA A 62 7.55 1.12 13.74
N LEU A 63 7.36 1.73 14.91
CA LEU A 63 6.09 2.38 15.28
C LEU A 63 5.64 3.42 14.25
N GLN A 64 6.56 4.25 13.76
CA GLN A 64 6.25 5.30 12.77
C GLN A 64 5.76 4.72 11.45
N VAL A 65 6.35 3.62 10.98
CA VAL A 65 5.94 2.92 9.77
C VAL A 65 4.54 2.31 9.94
N ARG A 66 4.25 1.70 11.09
CA ARG A 66 2.91 1.18 11.42
C ARG A 66 1.86 2.29 11.46
N GLN A 67 2.19 3.41 12.09
CA GLN A 67 1.32 4.58 12.17
C GLN A 67 1.04 5.15 10.78
N GLN A 68 2.06 5.30 9.93
CA GLN A 68 1.86 5.73 8.56
C GLN A 68 1.00 4.74 7.76
N ALA A 69 1.24 3.44 7.88
CA ALA A 69 0.44 2.43 7.19
C ALA A 69 -1.06 2.53 7.54
N ILE A 70 -1.41 2.64 8.83
CA ILE A 70 -2.82 2.74 9.24
C ILE A 70 -3.44 4.10 8.89
N ILE A 71 -2.67 5.20 8.90
CA ILE A 71 -3.15 6.52 8.45
C ILE A 71 -3.52 6.46 6.97
N GLN A 72 -2.63 5.92 6.14
CA GLN A 72 -2.85 5.85 4.69
C GLN A 72 -3.98 4.90 4.33
N PHE A 73 -4.09 3.76 5.02
CA PHE A 73 -5.24 2.87 4.92
C PHE A 73 -6.54 3.62 5.21
N LYS A 74 -6.64 4.32 6.34
CA LYS A 74 -7.86 5.04 6.75
C LYS A 74 -8.24 6.14 5.74
N ASN A 75 -7.27 6.91 5.28
CA ASN A 75 -7.49 8.02 4.36
C ASN A 75 -7.99 7.55 2.98
N ALA A 76 -7.44 6.44 2.48
CA ALA A 76 -7.73 5.97 1.13
C ALA A 76 -8.88 4.97 1.07
N ALA A 77 -9.06 4.14 2.11
CA ALA A 77 -10.11 3.11 2.13
C ALA A 77 -11.52 3.70 2.09
N THR A 78 -11.76 4.87 2.69
CA THR A 78 -13.11 5.48 2.68
C THR A 78 -13.61 5.81 1.27
N GLY A 79 -12.71 6.13 0.34
CA GLY A 79 -13.04 6.39 -1.06
C GLY A 79 -13.29 5.12 -1.89
N HIS A 80 -12.67 4.00 -1.50
CA HIS A 80 -12.65 2.76 -2.30
C HIS A 80 -13.56 1.65 -1.74
N TRP A 81 -13.82 1.64 -0.43
CA TRP A 81 -14.54 0.58 0.28
C TRP A 81 -15.96 0.31 -0.23
N ARG A 82 -16.63 1.33 -0.79
CA ARG A 82 -17.98 1.20 -1.38
C ARG A 82 -18.00 1.36 -2.89
N SER A 83 -16.84 1.39 -3.55
CA SER A 83 -16.80 1.43 -5.01
C SER A 83 -17.50 0.19 -5.56
N ARG A 84 -18.56 0.41 -6.36
CA ARG A 84 -19.24 -0.65 -7.14
C ARG A 84 -18.78 -0.66 -8.61
N LYS A 85 -17.61 -0.10 -8.89
CA LYS A 85 -16.92 -0.27 -10.18
C LYS A 85 -15.99 -1.46 -10.09
#